data_AF-A0A835A5G4-F1
#
_entry.id   AF-A0A835A5G4-F1
#
_cell.length_a   1.000
_cell.length_b   1.000
_cell.length_c   1.000
_cell.angle_alpha   90.00
_cell.angle_beta   90.00
_cell.angle_gamma   90.00
#
_symmetry.space_group_name_H-M   'P 1'
#
loop_
_entity.id
_entity.type
_entity.pdbx_description
1 polymer ?
#
loop_
_entity_poly.entity_id
_entity_poly.type
_entity_poly.pdbx_seq_one_letter_code
_entity_poly.pdbx_strand_id
1 'polypeptide(L)'
;MTGLSIWVLQDYDKEEWVLKHSVTFLQLFGRTSCQVQYDYSVVAIHPDRNLIFFFQHWDLKLISYDMDSEAVCTLCTLGVCPQNILPYVPYFAESMALAGKH
;
A
#
# COMPACT_ATOMS: atom_id res chain seq x y z
N MET A 1 -6.94 -15.04 -8.22
CA MET A 1 -5.82 -14.62 -7.35
C MET A 1 -6.27 -14.76 -5.91
N THR A 2 -5.40 -15.25 -5.01
CA THR A 2 -5.76 -15.61 -3.61
C THR A 2 -5.05 -14.76 -2.56
N GLY A 3 -4.19 -13.82 -2.96
CA GLY A 3 -3.43 -12.95 -2.06
C GLY A 3 -2.65 -11.87 -2.80
N LEU A 4 -1.84 -11.14 -2.04
CA LEU A 4 -0.93 -10.10 -2.48
C LEU A 4 0.53 -10.46 -2.18
N SER A 5 1.41 -10.05 -3.07
CA SER A 5 2.86 -10.08 -2.88
C SER A 5 3.38 -8.64 -2.95
N ILE A 6 4.15 -8.24 -1.95
CA ILE A 6 4.75 -6.92 -1.84
C ILE A 6 6.23 -7.08 -2.17
N TRP A 7 6.66 -6.40 -3.24
CA TRP A 7 8.03 -6.42 -3.72
C TRP A 7 8.68 -5.07 -3.47
N VAL A 8 9.96 -5.09 -3.14
CA VAL A 8 10.77 -3.88 -2.97
C VAL A 8 11.97 -3.94 -3.92
N LEU A 9 12.29 -2.80 -4.51
CA LEU A 9 13.49 -2.61 -5.30
C LEU A 9 14.65 -2.37 -4.34
N GLN A 10 15.53 -3.36 -4.19
CA GLN A 10 16.63 -3.31 -3.21
C GLN A 10 17.86 -2.57 -3.76
N ASP A 11 18.17 -2.81 -5.03
CA ASP A 11 19.26 -2.18 -5.75
C ASP A 11 18.69 -1.54 -7.02
N TYR A 12 18.70 -0.20 -7.05
CA TYR A 12 18.16 0.57 -8.17
C TYR A 12 19.02 0.43 -9.43
N ASP A 13 20.34 0.32 -9.27
CA ASP A 13 21.27 0.22 -10.41
C ASP A 13 21.18 -1.16 -11.08
N LYS A 14 20.87 -2.19 -10.28
CA LYS A 14 20.71 -3.57 -10.78
C LYS A 14 19.27 -3.94 -11.11
N GLU A 15 18.33 -3.02 -10.91
CA GLU A 15 16.88 -3.27 -11.04
C GLU A 15 16.39 -4.51 -10.25
N GLU A 16 17.01 -4.77 -9.09
CA GLU A 16 16.80 -6.00 -8.34
C GLU A 16 15.58 -5.93 -7.43
N TRP A 17 14.52 -6.67 -7.79
CA TRP A 17 13.31 -6.80 -6.98
C TRP A 17 13.37 -8.00 -6.06
N VAL A 18 13.15 -7.76 -4.77
CA VAL A 18 13.07 -8.81 -3.75
C VAL A 18 11.67 -8.86 -3.14
N LEU A 19 11.20 -10.07 -2.86
CA LEU A 19 9.92 -10.28 -2.18
C LEU A 19 10.10 -9.87 -0.72
N LYS A 20 9.38 -8.82 -0.31
CA LYS A 20 9.41 -8.31 1.06
C LYS A 20 8.36 -8.97 1.93
N HIS A 21 7.15 -9.14 1.41
CA HIS A 21 6.02 -9.66 2.19
C HIS A 21 4.98 -10.34 1.30
N SER A 22 4.18 -11.23 1.88
CA SER A 22 3.03 -11.84 1.22
C SER A 22 1.88 -12.01 2.19
N VAL A 23 0.65 -11.79 1.73
CA VAL A 23 -0.56 -11.89 2.56
C VAL A 23 -1.72 -12.46 1.75
N THR A 24 -2.50 -13.35 2.34
CA THR A 24 -3.69 -13.89 1.67
C THR A 24 -4.85 -12.91 1.71
N PHE A 25 -5.76 -12.98 0.74
CA PHE A 25 -6.99 -12.19 0.79
C PHE A 25 -7.89 -12.58 1.95
N LEU A 26 -7.78 -13.81 2.44
CA LEU A 26 -8.53 -14.25 3.60
C LEU A 26 -8.06 -13.51 4.86
N GLN A 27 -6.74 -13.38 5.04
CA GLN A 27 -6.17 -12.60 6.15
C GLN A 27 -6.46 -11.10 5.99
N LEU A 28 -6.33 -10.56 4.78
CA LEU A 28 -6.41 -9.12 4.53
C LEU A 28 -7.85 -8.58 4.50
N PHE A 29 -8.75 -9.32 3.86
CA PHE A 29 -10.11 -8.88 3.53
C PHE A 29 -11.21 -9.81 4.05
N GLY A 30 -10.86 -10.97 4.64
CA GLY A 30 -11.85 -11.99 5.00
C GLY A 30 -12.50 -12.67 3.80
N ARG A 31 -11.90 -12.58 2.60
CA ARG A 31 -12.44 -13.11 1.34
C ARG A 31 -11.45 -14.05 0.67
N THR A 32 -11.94 -15.10 0.00
CA THR A 32 -11.09 -16.09 -0.69
C THR A 32 -10.49 -15.58 -1.99
N SER A 33 -11.15 -14.61 -2.64
CA SER A 33 -10.70 -13.95 -3.86
C SER A 33 -11.13 -12.49 -3.87
N CYS A 34 -10.28 -11.63 -4.43
CA CYS A 34 -10.55 -10.21 -4.68
C CYS A 34 -9.87 -9.78 -5.98
N GLN A 35 -10.48 -8.84 -6.69
CA GLN A 35 -9.93 -8.19 -7.89
C GLN A 35 -9.53 -6.75 -7.57
N VAL A 36 -8.29 -6.39 -7.92
CA VAL A 36 -7.81 -5.01 -7.80
C VAL A 36 -8.65 -4.09 -8.68
N GLN A 37 -8.90 -2.86 -8.21
CA GLN A 37 -9.77 -1.83 -8.81
C GLN A 37 -11.27 -2.16 -8.89
N TYR A 38 -11.69 -3.43 -8.75
CA TYR A 38 -13.10 -3.81 -8.70
C TYR A 38 -13.59 -4.04 -7.28
N ASP A 39 -12.90 -4.87 -6.51
CA ASP A 39 -13.24 -5.18 -5.12
C ASP A 39 -12.51 -4.24 -4.14
N TYR A 40 -11.27 -3.88 -4.46
CA TYR A 40 -10.46 -2.98 -3.62
C TYR A 40 -9.48 -2.15 -4.43
N SER A 41 -9.03 -1.03 -3.85
CA SER A 41 -7.95 -0.20 -4.39
C SER A 41 -6.81 -0.06 -3.38
N VAL A 42 -5.57 -0.04 -3.85
CA VAL A 42 -4.41 0.35 -3.03
C VAL A 42 -4.38 1.88 -3.00
N VAL A 43 -4.42 2.45 -1.79
CA VAL A 43 -4.52 3.91 -1.60
C VAL A 43 -3.15 4.54 -1.48
N ALA A 44 -2.31 4.00 -0.59
CA ALA A 44 -0.98 4.50 -0.33
C ALA A 44 -0.13 3.45 0.38
N ILE A 45 1.18 3.57 0.26
CA ILE A 45 2.17 2.86 1.08
C ILE A 45 2.86 3.93 1.94
N HIS A 46 2.91 3.73 3.25
CA HIS A 46 3.57 4.68 4.13
C HIS A 46 5.08 4.70 3.84
N PRO A 47 5.71 5.87 3.64
CA PRO A 47 7.13 5.94 3.25
C PRO A 47 8.07 5.39 4.33
N ASP A 48 7.79 5.67 5.61
CA ASP A 48 8.68 5.31 6.72
C ASP A 48 8.25 4.07 7.52
N ARG A 49 7.10 3.45 7.20
CA ARG A 49 6.52 2.36 7.98
C ARG A 49 6.09 1.24 7.06
N ASN A 50 6.08 0.02 7.57
CA ASN A 50 5.58 -1.15 6.85
C ASN A 50 4.03 -1.19 6.82
N LEU A 51 3.40 -0.07 6.45
CA LEU A 51 1.95 0.12 6.49
C LEU A 51 1.41 0.40 5.09
N ILE A 52 0.36 -0.34 4.70
CA ILE A 52 -0.33 -0.17 3.42
C ILE A 52 -1.80 0.17 3.67
N PHE A 53 -2.32 1.13 2.92
CA PHE A 53 -3.73 1.53 2.99
C PHE A 53 -4.51 0.96 1.80
N PHE A 54 -5.68 0.41 2.07
CA PHE A 54 -6.58 -0.14 1.06
C PHE A 54 -7.99 0.42 1.23
N PHE A 55 -8.68 0.60 0.11
CA PHE A 55 -10.09 0.95 0.08
C PHE A 55 -10.90 -0.25 -0.42
N GLN A 56 -11.88 -0.70 0.36
CA GLN A 56 -12.79 -1.81 0.05
C GLN A 56 -14.07 -1.26 -0.59
N HIS A 57 -14.37 -1.66 -1.82
CA HIS A 57 -15.48 -1.09 -2.58
C HIS A 57 -16.86 -1.60 -2.11
N TRP A 58 -16.91 -2.81 -1.56
CA TRP A 58 -18.18 -3.47 -1.19
C TRP A 58 -18.83 -2.93 0.08
N ASP A 59 -18.05 -2.37 1.00
CA ASP A 59 -18.55 -1.79 2.26
C ASP A 59 -18.00 -0.38 2.53
N LEU A 60 -17.35 0.21 1.52
CA LEU A 60 -16.79 1.56 1.53
C LEU A 60 -15.81 1.80 2.68
N LYS A 61 -15.09 0.76 3.14
CA LYS A 61 -14.12 0.89 4.23
C LYS A 61 -12.74 1.26 3.72
N LEU A 62 -12.13 2.22 4.39
CA LEU A 62 -10.69 2.45 4.35
C LEU A 62 -10.05 1.62 5.47
N ILE A 63 -9.12 0.75 5.10
CA ILE A 63 -8.38 -0.08 6.04
C ILE A 63 -6.87 0.19 5.91
N SER A 64 -6.14 -0.16 6.96
CA SER A 64 -4.69 -0.24 6.98
C SER A 64 -4.26 -1.67 7.26
N TYR A 65 -3.11 -2.06 6.70
CA TYR A 65 -2.45 -3.31 6.93
C TYR A 65 -1.01 -3.06 7.35
N ASP A 66 -0.67 -3.46 8.56
CA ASP A 66 0.67 -3.39 9.13
C ASP A 66 1.38 -4.71 8.85
N MET A 67 2.45 -4.69 8.06
CA MET A 67 3.17 -5.90 7.66
C MET A 67 4.08 -6.44 8.78
N ASP A 68 4.43 -5.63 9.78
CA ASP A 68 5.27 -6.09 10.90
C ASP A 68 4.46 -6.94 11.88
N SER A 69 3.23 -6.52 12.16
CA SER A 69 2.28 -7.21 13.04
C SER A 69 1.30 -8.12 12.31
N GLU A 70 1.28 -8.07 10.98
CA GLU A 70 0.26 -8.67 10.10
C GLU A 70 -1.18 -8.28 10.47
N ALA A 71 -1.36 -7.12 11.12
CA ALA A 71 -2.65 -6.67 11.61
C ALA A 71 -3.40 -5.83 10.57
N VAL A 72 -4.70 -6.08 10.48
CA VAL A 72 -5.64 -5.28 9.68
C VAL A 72 -6.44 -4.38 10.62
N CYS A 73 -6.48 -3.08 10.33
CA CYS A 73 -7.27 -2.11 11.09
C CYS A 73 -8.20 -1.31 10.19
N THR A 74 -9.49 -1.24 10.54
CA THR A 74 -10.45 -0.36 9.86
C THR A 74 -10.30 1.06 10.37
N LEU A 75 -10.03 2.00 9.46
CA LEU A 75 -9.82 3.41 9.80
C LEU A 75 -11.13 4.19 9.77
N CYS A 76 -11.91 4.04 8.69
CA CYS A 76 -13.19 4.69 8.54
C CYS A 76 -14.06 4.01 7.48
N THR A 77 -15.35 4.38 7.45
CA THR A 77 -16.29 4.04 6.38
C THR A 77 -16.68 5.32 5.67
N LEU A 78 -16.50 5.36 4.35
CA LEU A 78 -16.87 6.51 3.53
C LEU A 78 -18.37 6.47 3.21
N GLY A 79 -19.02 7.64 3.19
CA GLY A 79 -20.44 7.74 2.84
C GLY A 79 -20.72 7.67 1.33
N VAL A 80 -19.70 7.88 0.50
CA VAL A 80 -19.78 7.85 -0.96
C VAL A 80 -18.54 7.15 -1.50
N CYS A 81 -18.70 6.34 -2.53
CA CYS A 81 -17.57 5.73 -3.24
C CYS A 81 -16.82 6.83 -4.02
N PRO A 82 -15.55 7.15 -3.67
CA PRO A 82 -14.77 8.12 -4.43
C PRO A 82 -14.53 7.58 -5.85
N GLN A 83 -14.76 8.40 -6.87
CA GLN A 83 -14.52 7.98 -8.26
C GLN A 83 -13.05 7.70 -8.54
N ASN A 84 -12.13 8.41 -7.86
CA ASN A 84 -10.69 8.20 -7.93
C ASN A 84 -10.07 8.43 -6.56
N ILE A 85 -9.21 7.50 -6.12
CA ILE A 85 -8.33 7.71 -4.98
C ILE A 85 -6.93 7.94 -5.55
N LEU A 86 -6.42 9.16 -5.39
CA LEU A 86 -5.08 9.51 -5.84
C LEU A 86 -4.10 9.33 -4.68
N PRO A 87 -3.03 8.53 -4.85
CA PRO A 87 -2.00 8.44 -3.82
C PRO A 87 -1.37 9.81 -3.61
N TYR A 88 -1.20 10.23 -2.36
CA TYR A 88 -0.39 11.39 -2.05
C TYR A 88 1.06 11.07 -2.39
N VAL A 89 1.62 11.79 -3.36
CA VAL A 89 3.04 11.74 -3.69
C VAL A 89 3.69 12.94 -3.01
N PRO A 90 4.43 12.76 -1.91
CA PRO A 90 5.14 13.86 -1.29
C PRO A 90 6.12 14.44 -2.29
N TYR A 91 6.06 15.75 -2.51
CA TYR A 91 7.03 16.43 -3.36
C TYR A 91 8.36 16.52 -2.60
N PHE A 92 9.29 15.63 -2.95
CA PHE A 92 10.67 15.74 -2.53
C PHE A 92 11.41 16.64 -3.52
N ALA A 93 11.46 17.95 -3.25
CA ALA A 93 12.53 18.76 -3.81
C ALA A 93 13.83 18.36 -3.13
N GLU A 94 14.78 17.80 -3.88
CA GLU A 94 16.15 17.65 -3.42
C GLU A 94 16.68 19.03 -3.01
N SER A 95 16.83 19.24 -1.71
CA SER A 95 17.63 20.36 -1.23
C SER A 95 19.07 20.08 -1.67
N MET A 96 19.63 20.93 -2.53
CA MET A 96 21.07 20.92 -2.89
C MET A 96 22.02 21.17 -1.69
N ALA A 97 21.57 21.01 -0.43
CA ALA A 97 22.35 21.24 0.77
C ALA A 97 23.52 20.26 0.98
N LEU A 98 23.71 19.25 0.11
CA LEU A 98 24.89 18.38 0.11
C LEU A 98 25.81 18.56 -1.11
N ALA A 99 25.57 19.57 -1.96
CA ALA A 99 26.55 20.03 -2.93
C ALA A 99 27.68 20.81 -2.22
N GLY A 100 28.50 20.12 -1.44
CA GLY A 100 29.65 20.74 -0.80
C GLY A 100 30.21 19.96 0.39
N LYS A 101 30.97 18.91 0.12
CA LYS A 101 32.25 18.66 0.78
C LYS A 101 33.04 17.64 -0.06
N HIS A 102 34.07 18.17 -0.71
CA HIS A 102 35.20 17.45 -1.30
C HIS A 102 35.87 16.53 -0.28
#